data_AF-A0A432Q629-F1
#
_entry.id   AF-A0A432Q629-F1
#
_cell.length_a   1.000
_cell.length_b   1.000
_cell.length_c   1.000
_cell.angle_alpha   90.00
_cell.angle_beta   90.00
_cell.angle_gamma   90.00
#
_symmetry.space_group_name_H-M   'P 1'
#
loop_
_entity.id
_entity.type
_entity.pdbx_description
1 polymer ?
#
loop_
_entity_poly.entity_id
_entity_poly.type
_entity_poly.pdbx_seq_one_letter_code
_entity_poly.pdbx_strand_id
1 'polypeptide(L)' 'RDKSPRRGRNPRTGESMIITKRKMVSFRPSKRLRERLNK' A
#
# COMPACT_ATOMS: atom_id res chain seq x y z
N ARG A 1 1.95 -3.88 -7.06
CA ARG A 1 1.37 -2.63 -7.62
C ARG A 1 2.41 -1.52 -7.50
N ASP A 2 2.73 -0.85 -8.59
CA ASP A 2 3.81 0.14 -8.62
C ASP A 2 3.32 1.50 -8.11
N LYS A 3 4.10 2.11 -7.22
CA LYS A 3 3.82 3.43 -6.66
C LYS A 3 4.78 4.45 -7.28
N SER A 4 4.22 5.51 -7.84
CA SER A 4 4.98 6.65 -8.37
C SER A 4 5.62 7.49 -7.25
N PRO A 5 6.71 8.21 -7.56
CA PRO A 5 7.24 9.23 -6.67
C PRO A 5 6.18 10.29 -6.38
N ARG A 6 6.11 10.76 -5.14
CA ARG A 6 5.17 11.84 -4.76
C ARG A 6 5.69 12.62 -3.57
N ARG A 7 5.23 13.87 -3.44
CA ARG A 7 5.43 14.65 -2.22
C ARG A 7 4.52 14.10 -1.11
N GLY A 8 5.13 13.77 0.01
CA GLY A 8 4.46 13.39 1.25
C GLY A 8 4.86 14.30 2.39
N ARG A 9 4.43 13.96 3.61
CA ARG A 9 4.80 14.66 4.83
C ARG A 9 5.07 13.68 5.96
N ASN A 10 5.93 14.06 6.90
CA ASN A 10 6.07 13.35 8.15
C ASN A 10 4.77 13.53 8.96
N PRO A 11 4.04 12.46 9.32
CA PRO A 11 2.77 12.60 10.03
C PRO A 11 2.91 13.19 11.44
N ARG A 12 4.11 13.16 12.03
CA ARG A 12 4.39 13.72 13.36
C ARG A 12 4.78 15.21 13.33
N THR A 13 5.57 15.64 12.34
CA THR A 13 6.15 17.01 12.29
C THR A 13 5.54 17.89 11.19
N GLY A 14 4.88 17.29 10.20
CA GLY A 14 4.31 18.01 9.05
C GLY A 14 5.31 18.38 7.95
N GLU A 15 6.61 18.15 8.18
CA GLU A 15 7.68 18.47 7.22
C GLU A 15 7.50 17.73 5.89
N SER A 16 7.76 18.44 4.79
CA SER A 16 7.62 17.89 3.44
C SER A 16 8.78 16.98 3.09
N MET A 17 8.48 15.83 2.47
CA MET A 17 9.47 14.86 2.02
C MET A 17 9.09 14.26 0.66
N ILE A 18 10.08 13.81 -0.11
CA ILE A 18 9.84 13.06 -1.36
C ILE A 18 9.76 11.56 -1.03
N ILE A 19 8.63 10.94 -1.34
CA ILE A 19 8.48 9.48 -1.28
C ILE A 19 8.92 8.92 -2.63
N THR A 20 9.94 8.06 -2.62
CA THR A 20 10.52 7.44 -3.83
C THR A 20 9.58 6.41 -4.48
N LYS A 21 9.85 6.10 -5.76
CA LYS A 21 9.16 5.02 -6.47
C LYS A 21 9.46 3.68 -5.80
N ARG A 22 8.44 2.83 -5.69
CA ARG A 22 8.60 1.48 -5.14
C ARG A 22 7.53 0.52 -5.64
N LYS A 23 7.82 -0.78 -5.61
CA LYS A 23 6.84 -1.84 -5.83
C LYS A 23 6.27 -2.30 -4.49
N MET A 24 4.96 -2.49 -4.41
CA MET A 24 4.31 -3.06 -3.23
C MET A 24 3.79 -4.46 -3.53
N VAL A 25 3.96 -5.35 -2.55
CA VAL A 25 3.30 -6.66 -2.52
C VAL A 25 1.81 -6.44 -2.29
N SER A 26 0.99 -7.14 -3.06
CA SER A 26 -0.47 -7.15 -2.90
C SER A 26 -0.94 -8.58 -2.80
N PHE A 27 -1.74 -8.87 -1.79
CA PHE A 27 -2.37 -10.16 -1.63
C PHE A 27 -3.70 -10.19 -2.38
N ARG A 28 -3.93 -11.24 -3.17
CA ARG A 28 -5.21 -11.54 -3.80
C ARG A 28 -5.70 -12.89 -3.26
N PRO A 29 -6.68 -12.92 -2.34
CA PRO A 29 -7.16 -14.19 -1.79
C PRO A 29 -7.81 -15.04 -2.88
N SER A 30 -7.61 -16.35 -2.79
CA SER A 30 -8.27 -17.30 -3.70
C SER A 30 -9.79 -17.33 -3.45
N LYS A 31 -10.54 -17.89 -4.40
CA LYS A 31 -11.99 -18.10 -4.25
C LYS A 31 -12.30 -18.95 -3.00
N ARG A 32 -11.60 -20.08 -2.86
CA ARG A 32 -11.72 -21.01 -1.71
C ARG A 32 -11.45 -20.32 -0.36
N LEU A 33 -10.45 -19.46 -0.28
CA LEU A 33 -10.14 -18.75 0.97
C LEU A 33 -11.24 -17.75 1.34
N ARG A 34 -11.77 -17.01 0.36
CA ARG A 34 -12.90 -16.07 0.58
C ARG A 34 -14.16 -16.79 1.03
N GLU A 35 -14.51 -17.90 0.39
CA GLU A 35 -15.69 -18.70 0.75
C GLU A 35 -15.60 -19.30 2.16
N ARG A 36 -14.38 -19.66 2.60
CA ARG A 36 -14.17 -20.17 3.96
C ARG A 36 -14.35 -19.08 5.03
N LEU A 37 -13.92 -17.85 4.75
CA LEU A 37 -13.88 -16.76 5.72
C LEU A 37 -15.14 -15.90 5.75
N ASN A 38 -15.89 -15.79 4.64
CA ASN A 38 -17.07 -14.93 4.52
C ASN A 38 -18.39 -15.68 4.82
N LYS A 39 -18.34 -16.77 5.60
CA LYS A 39 -19.54 -17.37 6.19
C LYS A 39 -19.97 -16.54 7.39
#